data_AF-A0A522CGY6-F1
#
_entry.id   AF-A0A522CGY6-F1
#
_cell.length_a   1.000
_cell.length_b   1.000
_cell.length_c   1.000
_cell.angle_alpha   90.00
_cell.angle_beta   90.00
_cell.angle_gamma   90.00
#
_symmetry.space_group_name_H-M   'P 1'
#
loop_
_entity.id
_entity.type
_entity.pdbx_description
1 polymer ?
#
loop_
_entity_poly.entity_id
_entity_poly.type
_entity_poly.pdbx_seq_one_letter_code
_entity_poly.pdbx_strand_id
1 'polypeptide(L)'
;MSARAKSKAAVAKRDKPPKARRVKEDRPRRPALFSRRSPAPPPTYDGALLAGYRRPPLSNGKRTLLYLLLAAICIGWGVMFGLAAPFKIMPLLAPLPLLALLLVWVLPQGEYAPTGALEPLFLAFFAALFVWPNYIAITIPHLPWLTMLRIFAAPLIFVLLICISVSPNFRKAIGDPMRSDPYIWKLVVAFVVIQTVSLLFTNRLNISLNKYIVAQMNHTAIFFVSCYLFTRPGLATRWAGAYLAMAYVICFVGIWQMLIGKVPWVGHIPPLLKVDSALIDNVLDGIERSAIGKQRVQSLLTSPLGLAEVLGLAAPFAIHFAVAQGSRLFTRIVSVLYLPLALYVILLSDSRLGIVVLMGAALFYVLIWASLRWRSDQRSLIAPAMVLAYPAVLMGTFVASFFVGFLRRAVWGSGAEASSTTARLTQWEMAKPHLFSHPWGFGIGEAARTVGFRSPNGQMTLDSYYIQLLMDYGFLGFIVYMAIFIRASWVAGSSVVKYKPTGDLTILLPIAVALMNFVVAKMVFILDSNHPLIFMMLGGALALSWRLKNKAEAEARGAPVGA
;
A
#
# COMPACT_ATOMS: atom_id res chain seq x y z
N MET A 1 -49.62 -66.23 -23.63
CA MET A 1 -48.91 -66.94 -24.72
C MET A 1 -49.05 -66.12 -25.98
N SER A 2 -48.04 -65.33 -26.33
CA SER A 2 -48.04 -64.52 -27.56
C SER A 2 -46.63 -64.48 -28.13
N ALA A 3 -46.59 -64.60 -29.46
CA ALA A 3 -45.49 -65.08 -30.25
C ALA A 3 -44.39 -64.03 -30.47
N ARG A 4 -43.17 -64.57 -30.54
CA ARG A 4 -41.90 -63.90 -30.84
C ARG A 4 -41.94 -63.20 -32.20
N ALA A 5 -41.88 -61.87 -32.21
CA ALA A 5 -41.59 -61.08 -33.40
C ALA A 5 -40.08 -61.13 -33.71
N LYS A 6 -39.73 -61.60 -34.91
CA LYS A 6 -38.39 -61.50 -35.50
C LYS A 6 -38.20 -60.09 -36.05
N SER A 7 -37.24 -59.33 -35.50
CA SER A 7 -36.72 -58.10 -36.12
C SER A 7 -35.29 -58.37 -36.58
N LYS A 8 -35.07 -58.23 -37.88
CA LYS A 8 -33.78 -58.40 -38.57
C LYS A 8 -32.83 -57.28 -38.15
N ALA A 9 -31.72 -57.64 -37.52
CA ALA A 9 -30.59 -56.75 -37.30
C ALA A 9 -29.89 -56.46 -38.64
N ALA A 10 -30.01 -55.22 -39.12
CA ALA A 10 -29.17 -54.69 -40.18
C ALA A 10 -27.77 -54.43 -39.63
N VAL A 11 -26.81 -55.26 -40.04
CA VAL A 11 -25.38 -55.06 -39.76
C VAL A 11 -24.91 -53.85 -40.55
N ALA A 12 -24.79 -52.71 -39.86
CA ALA A 12 -24.11 -51.54 -40.39
C ALA A 12 -22.63 -51.88 -40.61
N LYS A 13 -22.22 -51.95 -41.87
CA LYS A 13 -20.81 -52.00 -42.28
C LYS A 13 -20.10 -50.80 -41.65
N ARG A 14 -19.19 -51.10 -40.74
CA ARG A 14 -18.30 -50.14 -40.10
C ARG A 14 -17.30 -49.68 -41.15
N ASP A 15 -17.55 -48.52 -41.75
CA ASP A 15 -16.59 -47.87 -42.64
C ASP A 15 -15.29 -47.68 -41.88
N LYS A 16 -14.24 -48.34 -42.38
CA LYS A 16 -12.88 -48.15 -41.88
C LYS A 16 -12.51 -46.69 -42.17
N PRO A 17 -12.01 -45.94 -41.17
CA PRO A 17 -11.52 -44.59 -41.43
C PRO A 17 -10.41 -44.66 -42.48
N PRO A 18 -10.34 -43.66 -43.39
CA PRO A 18 -9.31 -43.61 -44.41
C PRO A 18 -7.95 -43.68 -43.74
N LYS A 19 -7.10 -44.61 -44.20
CA LYS A 19 -5.70 -44.70 -43.78
C LYS A 19 -5.08 -43.32 -43.96
N ALA A 20 -4.82 -42.66 -42.83
CA ALA A 20 -4.10 -41.40 -42.79
C ALA A 20 -2.79 -41.60 -43.57
N ARG A 21 -2.73 -40.94 -44.73
CA ARG A 21 -1.51 -40.78 -45.51
C ARG A 21 -0.53 -40.12 -44.54
N ARG A 22 0.44 -40.90 -44.04
CA ARG A 22 1.58 -40.38 -43.27
C ARG A 22 2.24 -39.34 -44.15
N VAL A 23 1.86 -38.07 -43.95
CA VAL A 23 2.68 -36.94 -44.31
C VAL A 23 3.97 -37.18 -43.57
N LYS A 24 5.04 -37.41 -44.34
CA LYS A 24 6.40 -37.47 -43.86
C LYS A 24 6.64 -36.09 -43.23
N GLU A 25 6.41 -36.00 -41.91
CA GLU A 25 6.93 -34.89 -41.13
C GLU A 25 8.43 -34.89 -41.38
N ASP A 26 8.89 -33.91 -42.15
CA ASP A 26 10.26 -33.46 -42.12
C ASP A 26 10.54 -33.04 -40.69
N ARG A 27 10.97 -34.01 -39.88
CA ARG A 27 11.56 -33.75 -38.58
C ARG A 27 12.67 -32.76 -38.86
N PRO A 28 12.65 -31.56 -38.26
CA PRO A 28 13.80 -30.67 -38.33
C PRO A 28 14.99 -31.48 -37.85
N ARG A 29 15.98 -31.63 -38.73
CA ARG A 29 17.25 -32.31 -38.44
C ARG A 29 17.71 -31.84 -37.07
N ARG A 30 17.77 -32.75 -36.10
CA ARG A 30 18.40 -32.47 -34.81
C ARG A 30 19.77 -31.85 -35.12
N PRO A 31 20.06 -30.61 -34.70
CA PRO A 31 21.37 -30.04 -34.91
C PRO A 31 22.37 -30.97 -34.22
N ALA A 32 23.38 -31.39 -34.99
CA ALA A 32 24.43 -32.28 -34.52
C ALA A 32 25.02 -31.69 -33.24
N LEU A 33 24.89 -32.45 -32.14
CA LEU A 33 25.35 -32.09 -30.78
C LEU A 33 26.89 -31.96 -30.68
N PHE A 34 27.62 -32.10 -31.78
CA PHE A 34 29.07 -32.08 -31.84
C PHE A 34 29.63 -31.36 -33.07
N SER A 35 28.95 -30.33 -33.61
CA SER A 35 29.70 -29.34 -34.41
C SER A 35 30.42 -28.40 -33.45
N ARG A 36 31.67 -28.72 -33.11
CA ARG A 36 32.66 -27.74 -32.65
C ARG A 36 32.82 -26.70 -33.77
N ARG A 37 31.89 -25.75 -33.85
CA ARG A 37 32.18 -24.46 -34.44
C ARG A 37 33.14 -23.82 -33.46
N SER A 38 34.39 -23.68 -33.87
CA SER A 38 35.33 -22.79 -33.20
C SER A 38 34.59 -21.49 -32.89
N PRO A 39 34.54 -21.04 -31.63
CA PRO A 39 33.93 -19.76 -31.31
C PRO A 39 34.57 -18.73 -32.24
N ALA A 40 33.74 -17.99 -32.97
CA ALA A 40 34.22 -16.83 -33.69
C ALA A 40 35.06 -16.02 -32.71
N PRO A 41 36.27 -15.57 -33.09
CA PRO A 41 37.08 -14.74 -32.20
C PRO A 41 36.17 -13.62 -31.69
N PRO A 42 36.10 -13.40 -30.36
CA PRO A 42 35.31 -12.32 -29.83
C PRO A 42 35.73 -11.06 -30.58
N PRO A 43 34.78 -10.22 -31.04
CA PRO A 43 35.15 -8.97 -31.70
C PRO A 43 36.17 -8.29 -30.79
N THR A 44 37.35 -8.00 -31.35
CA THR A 44 38.39 -7.23 -30.70
C THR A 44 37.77 -5.87 -30.39
N TYR A 45 37.26 -5.72 -29.17
CA TYR A 45 36.82 -4.44 -28.61
C TYR A 45 38.07 -3.62 -28.29
N ASP A 46 38.78 -3.20 -29.35
CA ASP A 46 39.82 -2.18 -29.28
C ASP A 46 39.14 -0.83 -29.03
N GLY A 47 38.98 -0.50 -27.75
CA GLY A 47 38.47 0.79 -27.31
C GLY A 47 37.57 0.68 -26.10
N ALA A 48 38.18 0.61 -24.91
CA ALA A 48 37.60 0.94 -23.61
C ALA A 48 36.09 0.65 -23.43
N LEU A 49 35.78 -0.54 -22.89
CA LEU A 49 34.44 -0.95 -22.41
C LEU A 49 33.81 -0.02 -21.35
N LEU A 50 34.50 1.02 -20.91
CA LEU A 50 33.89 2.15 -20.20
C LEU A 50 33.34 3.11 -21.24
N ALA A 51 32.04 2.98 -21.52
CA ALA A 51 31.26 3.89 -22.37
C ALA A 51 31.79 5.33 -22.23
N GLY A 52 32.34 5.86 -23.33
CA GLY A 52 33.20 7.04 -23.36
C GLY A 52 32.63 8.22 -22.58
N TYR A 53 33.12 8.38 -21.35
CA TYR A 53 32.83 9.52 -20.48
C TYR A 53 33.63 10.74 -20.93
N ARG A 54 33.42 11.22 -22.16
CA ARG A 54 33.97 12.52 -22.59
C ARG A 54 33.08 13.63 -22.06
N ARG A 55 33.18 13.92 -20.76
CA ARG A 55 32.74 15.24 -20.26
C ARG A 55 33.70 16.29 -20.84
N PRO A 56 33.21 17.45 -21.30
CA PRO A 56 34.09 18.54 -21.70
C PRO A 56 35.01 18.87 -20.52
N PRO A 57 36.33 19.00 -20.74
CA PRO A 57 37.26 19.27 -19.66
C PRO A 57 36.88 20.61 -19.01
N LEU A 58 36.56 20.58 -17.71
CA LEU A 58 36.46 21.79 -16.91
C LEU A 58 37.83 22.49 -16.97
N SER A 59 37.85 23.81 -17.21
CA SER A 59 39.08 24.59 -17.17
C SER A 59 39.83 24.34 -15.84
N ASN A 60 41.15 24.19 -15.88
CA ASN A 60 41.97 23.87 -14.72
C ASN A 60 41.66 24.76 -13.50
N GLY A 61 41.44 26.07 -13.69
CA GLY A 61 41.08 26.99 -12.60
C GLY A 61 39.76 26.65 -11.88
N LYS A 62 38.70 26.31 -12.63
CA LYS A 62 37.41 25.89 -12.05
C LYS A 62 37.55 24.56 -11.27
N ARG A 63 38.39 23.66 -11.75
CA ARG A 63 38.67 22.38 -11.07
C ARG A 63 39.44 22.60 -9.77
N THR A 64 40.47 23.45 -9.79
CA THR A 64 41.21 23.82 -8.57
C THR A 64 40.32 24.52 -7.55
N LEU A 65 39.50 25.47 -8.00
CA LEU A 65 38.53 26.15 -7.12
C LEU A 65 37.55 25.15 -6.49
N LEU A 66 37.02 24.20 -7.26
CA LEU A 66 36.13 23.15 -6.75
C LEU A 66 36.82 22.29 -5.68
N TYR A 67 38.08 21.90 -5.91
CA TYR A 67 38.85 21.12 -4.93
C TYR A 67 39.15 21.92 -3.66
N LEU A 68 39.49 23.21 -3.78
CA LEU A 68 39.70 24.08 -2.61
C LEU A 68 38.41 24.27 -1.81
N LEU A 69 37.28 24.48 -2.49
CA LEU A 69 35.98 24.61 -1.85
C LEU A 69 35.56 23.31 -1.15
N LEU A 70 35.77 22.16 -1.79
CA LEU A 70 35.53 20.86 -1.17
C LEU A 70 36.44 20.63 0.04
N ALA A 71 37.73 20.96 -0.06
CA ALA A 71 38.67 20.85 1.05
C ALA A 71 38.26 21.74 2.23
N ALA A 72 37.87 22.99 1.96
CA ALA A 72 37.38 23.92 2.99
C ALA A 72 36.09 23.40 3.67
N ILE A 73 35.14 22.85 2.90
CA ILE A 73 33.94 22.22 3.44
C ILE A 73 34.31 21.01 4.31
N CYS A 74 35.20 20.12 3.84
CA CYS A 74 35.64 18.95 4.61
C CYS A 74 36.36 19.33 5.90
N ILE A 75 37.24 20.34 5.88
CA ILE A 75 37.93 20.84 7.07
C ILE A 75 36.92 21.46 8.04
N GLY A 76 36.06 22.37 7.58
CA GLY A 76 35.04 23.00 8.42
C GLY A 76 34.09 21.97 9.03
N TRP A 77 33.70 20.96 8.25
CA TRP A 77 32.90 19.84 8.72
C TRP A 77 33.64 18.97 9.74
N GLY A 78 34.92 18.66 9.49
CA GLY A 78 35.76 17.88 10.40
C GLY A 78 35.97 18.56 11.74
N VAL A 79 36.19 19.89 11.75
CA VAL A 79 36.29 20.70 12.97
C VAL A 79 34.95 20.71 13.72
N MET A 80 33.84 20.97 13.03
CA MET A 80 32.49 20.91 13.63
C MET A 80 32.18 19.54 14.21
N PHE A 81 32.55 18.46 13.51
CA PHE A 81 32.40 17.10 13.99
C PHE A 81 33.25 16.84 15.23
N GLY A 82 34.54 17.18 15.21
CA GLY A 82 35.43 16.99 16.36
C GLY A 82 34.98 17.74 17.62
N LEU A 83 34.47 18.97 17.47
CA LEU A 83 34.03 19.79 18.61
C LEU A 83 32.61 19.45 19.11
N ALA A 84 31.69 19.11 18.21
CA ALA A 84 30.26 18.97 18.55
C ALA A 84 29.72 17.53 18.52
N ALA A 85 30.48 16.53 18.06
CA ALA A 85 30.03 15.13 18.01
C ALA A 85 29.45 14.59 19.32
N PRO A 86 30.03 14.85 20.51
CA PRO A 86 29.49 14.33 21.77
C PRO A 86 28.07 14.83 22.08
N PHE A 87 27.71 16.03 21.62
CA PHE A 87 26.46 16.70 22.00
C PHE A 87 25.45 16.80 20.86
N LYS A 88 25.90 16.73 19.59
CA LYS A 88 25.09 17.01 18.40
C LYS A 88 25.33 15.99 17.28
N ILE A 89 25.46 14.71 17.62
CA ILE A 89 25.70 13.65 16.63
C ILE A 89 24.66 13.65 15.50
N MET A 90 23.40 14.00 15.81
CA MET A 90 22.29 14.00 14.85
C MET A 90 22.45 15.00 13.70
N PRO A 91 22.56 16.32 13.95
CA PRO A 91 22.91 17.28 12.90
C PRO A 91 24.19 16.92 12.14
N LEU A 92 25.16 16.30 12.82
CA LEU A 92 26.42 15.87 12.24
C LEU A 92 26.34 14.59 11.39
N LEU A 93 25.24 13.84 11.47
CA LEU A 93 24.98 12.73 10.55
C LEU A 93 24.21 13.20 9.31
N ALA A 94 23.56 14.37 9.35
CA ALA A 94 22.68 14.84 8.28
C ALA A 94 23.35 14.98 6.90
N PRO A 95 24.63 15.38 6.77
CA PRO A 95 25.29 15.38 5.47
C PRO A 95 25.62 14.02 4.89
N LEU A 96 25.67 12.95 5.69
CA LEU A 96 25.96 11.62 5.16
C LEU A 96 24.84 11.13 4.21
N PRO A 97 23.54 11.20 4.57
CA PRO A 97 22.46 10.98 3.61
C PRO A 97 22.51 11.92 2.41
N LEU A 98 22.83 13.22 2.59
CA LEU A 98 22.92 14.16 1.48
C LEU A 98 24.06 13.80 0.52
N LEU A 99 25.22 13.40 1.04
CA LEU A 99 26.35 12.91 0.26
C LEU A 99 25.97 11.62 -0.46
N ALA A 100 25.29 10.68 0.20
CA ALA A 100 24.80 9.46 -0.43
C ALA A 100 23.82 9.77 -1.57
N LEU A 101 22.89 10.72 -1.39
CA LEU A 101 21.98 11.20 -2.44
C LEU A 101 22.74 11.87 -3.59
N LEU A 102 23.75 12.68 -3.29
CA LEU A 102 24.61 13.30 -4.29
C LEU A 102 25.40 12.25 -5.09
N LEU A 103 25.95 11.25 -4.42
CA LEU A 103 26.64 10.13 -5.07
C LEU A 103 25.70 9.39 -6.01
N VAL A 104 24.48 9.08 -5.54
CA VAL A 104 23.44 8.46 -6.37
C VAL A 104 23.11 9.32 -7.59
N TRP A 105 23.03 10.65 -7.43
CA TRP A 105 22.77 11.57 -8.54
C TRP A 105 23.93 11.67 -9.54
N VAL A 106 25.17 11.51 -9.09
CA VAL A 106 26.37 11.57 -9.94
C VAL A 106 26.63 10.25 -10.69
N LEU A 107 25.99 9.14 -10.29
CA LEU A 107 26.17 7.84 -10.93
C LEU A 107 25.89 7.92 -12.45
N PRO A 108 26.74 7.29 -13.28
CA PRO A 108 26.54 7.26 -14.72
C PRO A 108 25.25 6.54 -15.09
N GLN A 109 24.64 6.96 -16.20
CA GLN A 109 23.55 6.18 -16.77
C GLN A 109 24.10 4.84 -17.28
N GLY A 110 23.43 3.76 -16.91
CA GLY A 110 23.84 2.39 -17.25
C GLY A 110 22.64 1.45 -17.32
N GLU A 111 22.81 0.31 -17.99
CA GLU A 111 21.75 -0.69 -18.12
C GLU A 111 21.57 -1.54 -16.86
N TYR A 112 22.61 -1.62 -16.02
CA TYR A 112 22.66 -2.49 -14.84
C TYR A 112 22.12 -1.83 -13.57
N ALA A 113 20.84 -1.40 -13.58
CA ALA A 113 20.20 -1.00 -12.32
C ALA A 113 19.81 -2.22 -11.47
N PRO A 114 19.97 -2.17 -10.13
CA PRO A 114 19.69 -3.28 -9.21
C PRO A 114 18.19 -3.51 -8.98
N THR A 115 17.40 -3.59 -10.05
CA THR A 115 15.93 -3.71 -9.98
C THR A 115 15.45 -5.04 -9.38
N GLY A 116 16.32 -6.05 -9.33
CA GLY A 116 16.07 -7.33 -8.66
C GLY A 116 15.97 -7.21 -7.14
N ALA A 117 16.64 -6.23 -6.54
CA ALA A 117 16.62 -6.01 -5.08
C ALA A 117 15.33 -5.31 -4.60
N LEU A 118 14.61 -4.61 -5.47
CA LEU A 118 13.39 -3.88 -5.10
C LEU A 118 12.26 -4.81 -4.63
N GLU A 119 12.04 -5.94 -5.31
CA GLU A 119 10.96 -6.87 -4.97
C GLU A 119 11.13 -7.51 -3.58
N PRO A 120 12.26 -8.14 -3.21
CA PRO A 120 12.43 -8.71 -1.87
C PRO A 120 12.43 -7.64 -0.77
N LEU A 121 13.04 -6.47 -1.00
CA LEU A 121 13.01 -5.37 -0.03
C LEU A 121 11.59 -4.82 0.17
N PHE A 122 10.80 -4.72 -0.90
CA PHE A 122 9.41 -4.32 -0.83
C PHE A 122 8.56 -5.33 -0.06
N LEU A 123 8.74 -6.64 -0.32
CA LEU A 123 8.03 -7.68 0.41
C LEU A 123 8.47 -7.76 1.89
N ALA A 124 9.75 -7.54 2.19
CA ALA A 124 10.24 -7.46 3.56
C ALA A 124 9.69 -6.24 4.31
N PHE A 125 9.65 -5.07 3.65
CA PHE A 125 8.98 -3.88 4.18
C PHE A 125 7.49 -4.13 4.43
N PHE A 126 6.81 -4.79 3.49
CA PHE A 126 5.41 -5.15 3.61
C PHE A 126 5.15 -6.14 4.76
N ALA A 127 6.04 -7.12 4.95
CA ALA A 127 5.98 -8.03 6.10
C ALA A 127 6.22 -7.30 7.42
N ALA A 128 7.23 -6.43 7.49
CA ALA A 128 7.54 -5.62 8.67
C ALA A 128 6.40 -4.67 9.05
N LEU A 129 5.54 -4.26 8.10
CA LEU A 129 4.38 -3.44 8.38
C LEU A 129 3.30 -4.15 9.22
N PHE A 130 3.14 -5.47 9.05
CA PHE A 130 2.02 -6.23 9.63
C PHE A 130 2.44 -7.28 10.66
N VAL A 131 3.60 -7.90 10.45
CA VAL A 131 4.08 -9.01 11.27
C VAL A 131 4.96 -8.51 12.41
N TRP A 132 5.54 -7.30 12.29
CA TRP A 132 6.36 -6.70 13.33
C TRP A 132 5.60 -5.58 14.06
N PRO A 133 5.60 -5.56 15.40
CA PRO A 133 4.99 -4.47 16.16
C PRO A 133 5.68 -3.13 15.86
N ASN A 134 4.94 -2.19 15.30
CA ASN A 134 5.45 -0.88 14.87
C ASN A 134 5.97 0.01 16.01
N TYR A 135 5.64 -0.33 17.27
CA TYR A 135 6.09 0.33 18.49
C TYR A 135 7.35 -0.29 19.12
N ILE A 136 7.85 -1.41 18.58
CA ILE A 136 9.14 -1.99 18.97
C ILE A 136 10.21 -1.51 18.01
N ALA A 137 11.27 -0.91 18.55
CA ALA A 137 12.40 -0.44 17.76
C ALA A 137 13.74 -0.86 18.37
N ILE A 138 14.76 -0.88 17.52
CA ILE A 138 16.13 -0.95 17.97
C ILE A 138 16.52 0.42 18.50
N THR A 139 16.95 0.48 19.76
CA THR A 139 17.48 1.72 20.33
C THR A 139 18.99 1.66 20.38
N ILE A 140 19.61 2.45 19.53
CA ILE A 140 21.03 2.75 19.63
C ILE A 140 21.12 4.10 20.35
N PRO A 141 21.97 4.25 21.39
CA PRO A 141 22.13 5.52 22.10
C PRO A 141 22.29 6.68 21.13
N HIS A 142 21.53 7.76 21.35
CA HIS A 142 21.52 8.99 20.54
C HIS A 142 21.04 8.85 19.08
N LEU A 143 20.66 7.65 18.62
CA LEU A 143 20.05 7.45 17.31
C LEU A 143 18.52 7.51 17.37
N PRO A 144 17.85 7.86 16.26
CA PRO A 144 16.40 7.89 16.27
C PRO A 144 15.91 6.45 16.29
N TRP A 145 14.69 6.25 16.78
CA TRP A 145 14.08 4.92 16.86
C TRP A 145 14.12 4.22 15.50
N LEU A 146 14.88 3.12 15.41
CA LEU A 146 15.00 2.31 14.20
C LEU A 146 13.94 1.21 14.27
N THR A 147 12.72 1.54 13.86
CA THR A 147 11.67 0.53 13.69
C THR A 147 12.03 -0.39 12.53
N MET A 148 11.54 -1.64 12.54
CA MET A 148 11.75 -2.57 11.42
C MET A 148 11.26 -2.00 10.09
N LEU A 149 10.18 -1.21 10.13
CA LEU A 149 9.68 -0.49 8.97
C LEU A 149 10.75 0.46 8.38
N ARG A 150 11.47 1.22 9.21
CA ARG A 150 12.56 2.11 8.75
C ARG A 150 13.78 1.34 8.26
N ILE A 151 14.09 0.21 8.91
CA ILE A 151 15.21 -0.66 8.54
C ILE A 151 15.04 -1.23 7.13
N PHE A 152 13.82 -1.60 6.73
CA PHE A 152 13.55 -2.06 5.36
C PHE A 152 13.24 -0.91 4.39
N ALA A 153 12.62 0.17 4.85
CA ALA A 153 12.32 1.33 4.00
C ALA A 153 13.59 2.03 3.51
N ALA A 154 14.58 2.27 4.37
CA ALA A 154 15.76 3.03 3.98
C ALA A 154 16.57 2.34 2.84
N PRO A 155 16.90 1.04 2.91
CA PRO A 155 17.52 0.34 1.78
C PRO A 155 16.63 0.28 0.54
N LEU A 156 15.32 0.08 0.71
CA LEU A 156 14.38 0.05 -0.42
C LEU A 156 14.40 1.38 -1.20
N ILE A 157 14.36 2.51 -0.48
CA ILE A 157 14.40 3.85 -1.05
C ILE A 157 15.76 4.13 -1.68
N PHE A 158 16.84 3.73 -1.03
CA PHE A 158 18.18 3.89 -1.57
C PHE A 158 18.34 3.16 -2.91
N VAL A 159 17.89 1.89 -2.98
CA VAL A 159 17.87 1.11 -4.23
C VAL A 159 16.97 1.75 -5.28
N LEU A 160 15.78 2.25 -4.89
CA LEU A 160 14.88 2.96 -5.79
C LEU A 160 15.57 4.17 -6.42
N LEU A 161 16.24 5.00 -5.62
CA LEU A 161 16.92 6.20 -6.09
C LEU A 161 18.08 5.87 -7.03
N ILE A 162 18.84 4.80 -6.75
CA ILE A 162 19.86 4.28 -7.68
C ILE A 162 19.21 3.86 -9.00
N CYS A 163 18.10 3.11 -8.96
CA CYS A 163 17.41 2.66 -10.17
C CYS A 163 16.89 3.85 -11.01
N ILE A 164 16.32 4.88 -10.37
CA ILE A 164 15.84 6.09 -11.04
C ILE A 164 17.01 6.86 -11.68
N SER A 165 18.12 6.99 -10.97
CA SER A 165 19.28 7.74 -11.43
C SER A 165 19.98 7.06 -12.61
N VAL A 166 20.27 5.76 -12.47
CA VAL A 166 21.13 5.01 -13.39
C VAL A 166 20.38 4.52 -14.63
N SER A 167 19.12 4.07 -14.53
CA SER A 167 18.45 3.37 -15.63
C SER A 167 17.35 4.20 -16.32
N PRO A 168 17.54 4.58 -17.60
CA PRO A 168 16.48 5.19 -18.41
C PRO A 168 15.27 4.26 -18.59
N ASN A 169 15.52 2.96 -18.74
CA ASN A 169 14.46 1.94 -18.87
C ASN A 169 13.60 1.88 -17.61
N PHE A 170 14.21 1.97 -16.43
CA PHE A 170 13.48 2.03 -15.17
C PHE A 170 12.61 3.29 -15.06
N ARG A 171 13.17 4.46 -15.42
CA ARG A 171 12.41 5.72 -15.47
C ARG A 171 11.22 5.64 -16.43
N LYS A 172 11.40 5.00 -17.60
CA LYS A 172 10.33 4.74 -18.56
C LYS A 172 9.28 3.79 -17.99
N ALA A 173 9.71 2.69 -17.33
CA ALA A 173 8.82 1.71 -16.73
C ALA A 173 7.94 2.28 -15.60
N ILE A 174 8.42 3.29 -14.85
CA ILE A 174 7.61 4.04 -13.89
C ILE A 174 6.75 5.11 -14.60
N GLY A 175 7.36 5.82 -15.56
CA GLY A 175 6.74 6.94 -16.26
C GLY A 175 5.54 6.52 -17.11
N ASP A 176 5.56 5.33 -17.72
CA ASP A 176 4.49 4.85 -18.59
C ASP A 176 3.16 4.62 -17.81
N PRO A 177 3.15 3.90 -16.67
CA PRO A 177 2.00 3.86 -15.76
C PRO A 177 1.54 5.24 -15.28
N MET A 178 2.46 6.13 -14.89
CA MET A 178 2.10 7.47 -14.41
C MET A 178 1.48 8.34 -15.50
N ARG A 179 1.89 8.17 -16.77
CA ARG A 179 1.30 8.89 -17.91
C ARG A 179 -0.09 8.36 -18.28
N SER A 180 -0.46 7.16 -17.84
CA SER A 180 -1.80 6.60 -18.08
C SER A 180 -2.90 7.44 -17.41
N ASP A 181 -2.64 7.96 -16.21
CA ASP A 181 -3.45 8.98 -15.56
C ASP A 181 -2.53 10.03 -14.92
N PRO A 182 -2.34 11.19 -15.60
CA PRO A 182 -1.42 12.20 -15.11
C PRO A 182 -1.92 12.92 -13.86
N TYR A 183 -3.20 12.82 -13.50
CA TYR A 183 -3.75 13.54 -12.36
C TYR A 183 -3.30 12.93 -11.04
N ILE A 184 -3.27 11.60 -10.92
CA ILE A 184 -2.93 10.94 -9.66
C ILE A 184 -1.53 11.31 -9.21
N TRP A 185 -0.51 11.17 -10.06
CA TRP A 185 0.85 11.47 -9.63
C TRP A 185 1.10 12.97 -9.48
N LYS A 186 0.45 13.82 -10.29
CA LYS A 186 0.53 15.28 -10.10
C LYS A 186 -0.08 15.68 -8.77
N LEU A 187 -1.17 15.08 -8.34
CA LEU A 187 -1.77 15.30 -7.02
C LEU A 187 -0.87 14.79 -5.89
N VAL A 188 -0.23 13.63 -6.04
CA VAL A 188 0.79 13.14 -5.08
C VAL A 188 1.95 14.12 -4.96
N VAL A 189 2.51 14.58 -6.08
CA VAL A 189 3.61 15.57 -6.08
C VAL A 189 3.14 16.90 -5.51
N ALA A 190 1.95 17.37 -5.87
CA ALA A 190 1.38 18.59 -5.32
C ALA A 190 1.21 18.48 -3.79
N PHE A 191 0.75 17.32 -3.29
CA PHE A 191 0.67 17.08 -1.87
C PHE A 191 2.06 17.10 -1.22
N VAL A 192 3.07 16.45 -1.80
CA VAL A 192 4.45 16.51 -1.30
C VAL A 192 4.96 17.95 -1.24
N VAL A 193 4.72 18.75 -2.27
CA VAL A 193 5.07 20.19 -2.27
C VAL A 193 4.37 20.93 -1.13
N ILE A 194 3.08 20.68 -0.90
CA ILE A 194 2.35 21.26 0.24
C ILE A 194 2.96 20.82 1.57
N GLN A 195 3.32 19.53 1.72
CA GLN A 195 4.00 19.03 2.92
C GLN A 195 5.37 19.69 3.12
N THR A 196 6.12 19.95 2.05
CA THR A 196 7.40 20.65 2.11
C THR A 196 7.21 22.10 2.52
N VAL A 197 6.27 22.82 1.89
CA VAL A 197 5.96 24.22 2.22
C VAL A 197 5.44 24.34 3.65
N SER A 198 4.69 23.34 4.15
CA SER A 198 4.18 23.37 5.53
C SER A 198 5.27 23.30 6.59
N LEU A 199 6.49 22.86 6.26
CA LEU A 199 7.65 22.96 7.14
C LEU A 199 8.04 24.41 7.45
N LEU A 200 7.61 25.40 6.65
CA LEU A 200 7.87 26.82 6.93
C LEU A 200 6.94 27.38 8.00
N PHE A 201 5.81 26.72 8.27
CA PHE A 201 4.80 27.18 9.23
C PHE A 201 4.92 26.53 10.61
N THR A 202 5.83 25.56 10.77
CA THR A 202 6.00 24.85 12.05
C THR A 202 6.83 25.64 13.05
N ASN A 203 6.41 25.62 14.31
CA ASN A 203 7.19 26.12 15.44
C ASN A 203 8.22 25.11 15.97
N ARG A 204 8.20 23.85 15.49
CA ARG A 204 9.11 22.78 15.95
C ARG A 204 9.65 21.98 14.78
N LEU A 205 10.58 22.62 14.07
CA LEU A 205 11.18 22.07 12.85
C LEU A 205 11.69 20.63 13.01
N ASN A 206 12.28 20.26 14.15
CA ASN A 206 12.80 18.91 14.38
C ASN A 206 11.72 17.82 14.32
N ILE A 207 10.55 18.06 14.93
CA ILE A 207 9.46 17.09 14.98
C ILE A 207 8.78 17.02 13.61
N SER A 208 8.50 18.18 13.02
CA SER A 208 7.88 18.27 11.69
C SER A 208 8.76 17.68 10.60
N LEU A 209 10.07 17.93 10.64
CA LEU A 209 11.03 17.34 9.70
C LEU A 209 11.08 15.82 9.86
N ASN A 210 11.05 15.29 11.08
CA ASN A 210 10.98 13.84 11.30
C ASN A 210 9.70 13.24 10.70
N LYS A 211 8.54 13.86 10.97
CA LYS A 211 7.25 13.43 10.41
C LYS A 211 7.22 13.52 8.89
N TYR A 212 7.82 14.57 8.32
CA TYR A 212 7.96 14.75 6.87
C TYR A 212 8.82 13.66 6.25
N ILE A 213 9.99 13.38 6.81
CA ILE A 213 10.87 12.30 6.34
C ILE A 213 10.13 10.97 6.40
N VAL A 214 9.45 10.67 7.51
CA VAL A 214 8.65 9.45 7.65
C VAL A 214 7.56 9.40 6.59
N ALA A 215 6.84 10.49 6.33
CA ALA A 215 5.82 10.55 5.29
C ALA A 215 6.42 10.31 3.89
N GLN A 216 7.56 10.92 3.56
CA GLN A 216 8.20 10.68 2.26
C GLN A 216 8.68 9.23 2.10
N MET A 217 9.22 8.64 3.17
CA MET A 217 9.69 7.25 3.16
C MET A 217 8.54 6.26 3.04
N ASN A 218 7.49 6.46 3.84
CA ASN A 218 6.40 5.50 3.99
C ASN A 218 5.28 5.69 2.96
N HIS A 219 5.10 6.89 2.41
CA HIS A 219 4.02 7.20 1.48
C HIS A 219 4.57 7.37 0.07
N THR A 220 5.33 8.44 -0.16
CA THR A 220 5.77 8.87 -1.49
C THR A 220 6.65 7.81 -2.17
N ALA A 221 7.69 7.34 -1.48
CA ALA A 221 8.60 6.37 -2.07
C ALA A 221 7.92 5.02 -2.32
N ILE A 222 7.07 4.56 -1.38
CA ILE A 222 6.32 3.31 -1.53
C ILE A 222 5.37 3.38 -2.73
N PHE A 223 4.71 4.50 -2.96
CA PHE A 223 3.90 4.71 -4.16
C PHE A 223 4.71 4.51 -5.46
N PHE A 224 5.90 5.10 -5.57
CA PHE A 224 6.74 4.95 -6.76
C PHE A 224 7.29 3.54 -6.94
N VAL A 225 7.70 2.89 -5.85
CA VAL A 225 8.12 1.47 -5.86
C VAL A 225 6.98 0.59 -6.35
N SER A 226 5.76 0.79 -5.83
CA SER A 226 4.59 0.02 -6.22
C SER A 226 4.16 0.29 -7.67
N CYS A 227 4.30 1.52 -8.17
CA CYS A 227 4.08 1.84 -9.59
C CYS A 227 4.96 0.96 -10.49
N TYR A 228 6.24 0.78 -10.13
CA TYR A 228 7.15 -0.09 -10.88
C TYR A 228 6.80 -1.57 -10.68
N LEU A 229 6.74 -2.03 -9.43
CA LEU A 229 6.66 -3.45 -9.13
C LEU A 229 5.38 -4.09 -9.68
N PHE A 230 4.23 -3.41 -9.58
CA PHE A 230 2.96 -3.95 -10.08
C PHE A 230 2.82 -3.91 -11.61
N THR A 231 3.80 -3.36 -12.35
CA THR A 231 3.90 -3.59 -13.80
C THR A 231 4.23 -5.06 -14.13
N ARG A 232 4.83 -5.79 -13.18
CA ARG A 232 5.21 -7.19 -13.39
C ARG A 232 4.00 -8.12 -13.26
N PRO A 233 3.83 -9.08 -14.19
CA PRO A 233 2.74 -10.04 -14.12
C PRO A 233 2.83 -10.92 -12.87
N GLY A 234 1.67 -11.22 -12.28
CA GLY A 234 1.50 -12.09 -11.12
C GLY A 234 1.90 -11.49 -9.77
N LEU A 235 2.66 -10.39 -9.73
CA LEU A 235 3.09 -9.80 -8.46
C LEU A 235 1.91 -9.24 -7.64
N ALA A 236 0.93 -8.60 -8.29
CA ALA A 236 -0.26 -8.08 -7.60
C ALA A 236 -1.05 -9.18 -6.88
N THR A 237 -1.22 -10.34 -7.52
CA THR A 237 -1.87 -11.51 -6.91
C THR A 237 -1.05 -12.08 -5.76
N ARG A 238 0.28 -12.20 -5.92
CA ARG A 238 1.17 -12.65 -4.83
C ARG A 238 1.12 -11.71 -3.63
N TRP A 239 1.16 -10.40 -3.89
CA TRP A 239 1.05 -9.37 -2.85
C TRP A 239 -0.30 -9.41 -2.14
N ALA A 240 -1.42 -9.54 -2.86
CA ALA A 240 -2.75 -9.65 -2.27
C ALA A 240 -2.91 -10.93 -1.44
N GLY A 241 -2.35 -12.05 -1.91
CA GLY A 241 -2.30 -13.30 -1.14
C GLY A 241 -1.46 -13.17 0.13
N ALA A 242 -0.28 -12.54 0.04
CA ALA A 242 0.56 -12.24 1.20
C ALA A 242 -0.14 -11.31 2.19
N TYR A 243 -0.89 -10.31 1.69
CA TYR A 243 -1.66 -9.40 2.53
C TYR A 243 -2.68 -10.16 3.38
N LEU A 244 -3.47 -11.05 2.75
CA LEU A 244 -4.43 -11.87 3.48
C LEU A 244 -3.75 -12.81 4.47
N ALA A 245 -2.65 -13.45 4.08
CA ALA A 245 -1.89 -14.32 4.99
C ALA A 245 -1.41 -13.57 6.24
N MET A 246 -0.93 -12.33 6.09
CA MET A 246 -0.54 -11.50 7.24
C MET A 246 -1.75 -11.02 8.05
N ALA A 247 -2.87 -10.72 7.39
CA ALA A 247 -4.11 -10.39 8.09
C ALA A 247 -4.60 -11.55 8.97
N TYR A 248 -4.41 -12.80 8.53
CA TYR A 248 -4.62 -13.99 9.37
C TYR A 248 -3.69 -14.03 10.58
N VAL A 249 -2.39 -13.80 10.38
CA VAL A 249 -1.41 -13.74 11.49
C VAL A 249 -1.86 -12.72 12.53
N ILE A 250 -2.27 -11.52 12.07
CA ILE A 250 -2.80 -10.47 12.95
C ILE A 250 -4.06 -10.93 13.69
N CYS A 251 -5.00 -11.62 13.02
CA CYS A 251 -6.19 -12.18 13.68
C CYS A 251 -5.82 -13.20 14.75
N PHE A 252 -4.93 -14.15 14.47
CA PHE A 252 -4.51 -15.17 15.41
C PHE A 252 -3.78 -14.58 16.61
N VAL A 253 -2.88 -13.62 16.39
CA VAL A 253 -2.22 -12.89 17.48
C VAL A 253 -3.24 -12.09 18.30
N GLY A 254 -4.27 -11.52 17.67
CA GLY A 254 -5.36 -10.83 18.37
C GLY A 254 -6.18 -11.76 19.26
N ILE A 255 -6.51 -12.96 18.79
CA ILE A 255 -7.18 -13.99 19.60
C ILE A 255 -6.27 -14.44 20.73
N TRP A 256 -4.98 -14.65 20.45
CA TRP A 256 -4.02 -15.04 21.48
C TRP A 256 -3.88 -13.97 22.56
N GLN A 257 -3.83 -12.68 22.18
CA GLN A 257 -3.86 -11.56 23.12
C GLN A 257 -5.10 -11.61 24.02
N MET A 258 -6.28 -11.86 23.45
CA MET A 258 -7.53 -11.97 24.21
C MET A 258 -7.47 -13.10 25.25
N LEU A 259 -6.91 -14.25 24.88
CA LEU A 259 -6.80 -15.41 25.78
C LEU A 259 -5.85 -15.17 26.95
N ILE A 260 -4.75 -14.43 26.74
CA ILE A 260 -3.78 -14.12 27.81
C ILE A 260 -4.25 -12.91 28.65
N GLY A 261 -5.06 -12.01 28.08
CA GLY A 261 -5.43 -10.76 28.75
C GLY A 261 -4.31 -9.71 28.73
N LYS A 262 -3.27 -9.90 27.92
CA LYS A 262 -2.18 -8.93 27.68
C LYS A 262 -1.50 -9.20 26.35
N VAL A 263 -0.74 -8.23 25.87
CA VAL A 263 0.05 -8.37 24.64
C VAL A 263 1.08 -9.51 24.81
N PRO A 264 1.14 -10.50 23.89
CA PRO A 264 1.89 -11.75 24.13
C PRO A 264 3.39 -11.60 24.40
N TRP A 265 4.05 -10.60 23.81
CA TRP A 265 5.49 -10.37 23.97
C TRP A 265 5.88 -9.48 25.16
N VAL A 266 4.91 -9.02 25.94
CA VAL A 266 5.19 -8.20 27.14
C VAL A 266 5.95 -9.05 28.16
N GLY A 267 7.05 -8.51 28.68
CA GLY A 267 7.99 -9.22 29.57
C GLY A 267 9.03 -10.08 28.84
N HIS A 268 8.94 -10.21 27.52
CA HIS A 268 9.85 -11.05 26.72
C HIS A 268 10.65 -10.24 25.69
N ILE A 269 10.66 -8.91 25.81
CA ILE A 269 11.38 -8.03 24.87
C ILE A 269 12.87 -8.02 25.26
N PRO A 270 13.79 -8.44 24.36
CA PRO A 270 15.22 -8.39 24.62
C PRO A 270 15.70 -6.96 24.91
N PRO A 271 16.75 -6.75 25.74
CA PRO A 271 17.23 -5.41 26.09
C PRO A 271 17.66 -4.52 24.90
N LEU A 272 18.03 -5.13 23.77
CA LEU A 272 18.37 -4.45 22.52
C LEU A 272 17.15 -3.75 21.87
N LEU A 273 15.96 -4.28 22.11
CA LEU A 273 14.70 -3.75 21.64
C LEU A 273 14.06 -2.97 22.79
N LYS A 274 13.82 -1.68 22.59
CA LYS A 274 13.03 -0.89 23.53
C LYS A 274 11.69 -0.54 22.92
N VAL A 275 10.74 -0.29 23.81
CA VAL A 275 9.41 0.21 23.48
C VAL A 275 9.36 1.67 23.86
N ASP A 276 8.72 2.49 23.04
CA ASP A 276 8.62 3.92 23.26
C ASP A 276 7.82 4.18 24.53
N SER A 277 8.44 4.80 25.55
CA SER A 277 7.82 4.97 26.87
C SER A 277 6.48 5.70 26.82
N ALA A 278 6.28 6.62 25.87
CA ALA A 278 4.98 7.29 25.69
C ALA A 278 3.90 6.39 25.09
N LEU A 279 4.30 5.34 24.35
CA LEU A 279 3.42 4.32 23.80
C LEU A 279 3.28 3.12 24.74
N ILE A 280 4.28 2.83 25.59
CA ILE A 280 4.28 1.74 26.58
C ILE A 280 3.04 1.85 27.45
N ASP A 281 2.82 2.99 28.11
CA ASP A 281 1.71 3.13 29.06
C ASP A 281 0.36 2.91 28.35
N ASN A 282 0.23 3.43 27.13
CA ASN A 282 -0.98 3.26 26.30
C ASN A 282 -1.19 1.84 25.77
N VAL A 283 -0.11 1.09 25.54
CA VAL A 283 -0.12 -0.27 24.95
C VAL A 283 -0.17 -1.36 26.02
N LEU A 284 0.48 -1.14 27.17
CA LEU A 284 0.67 -2.10 28.25
C LEU A 284 -0.42 -2.05 29.32
N ASP A 285 -0.98 -0.88 29.63
CA ASP A 285 -2.11 -0.81 30.57
C ASP A 285 -3.32 -1.58 30.03
N GLY A 286 -3.31 -1.92 28.73
CA GLY A 286 -4.47 -2.37 28.02
C GLY A 286 -5.43 -1.19 27.94
N ILE A 287 -6.06 -0.98 26.80
CA ILE A 287 -7.17 -0.03 26.76
C ILE A 287 -8.33 -0.72 27.50
N GLU A 288 -8.27 -0.80 28.82
CA GLU A 288 -9.46 -0.89 29.64
C GLU A 288 -10.24 0.37 29.32
N ARG A 289 -11.41 0.22 28.72
CA ARG A 289 -12.35 1.34 28.70
C ARG A 289 -12.61 1.72 30.15
N SER A 290 -12.20 2.93 30.54
CA SER A 290 -12.43 3.48 31.88
C SER A 290 -13.89 3.41 32.34
N ALA A 291 -14.83 3.22 31.41
CA ALA A 291 -16.25 3.03 31.68
C ALA A 291 -16.73 1.57 31.87
N ILE A 292 -15.98 0.54 31.43
CA ILE A 292 -16.45 -0.87 31.40
C ILE A 292 -15.42 -1.88 31.95
N GLY A 293 -14.14 -1.51 32.08
CA GLY A 293 -13.09 -2.40 32.60
C GLY A 293 -12.79 -3.61 31.72
N LYS A 294 -13.10 -3.53 30.40
CA LYS A 294 -12.80 -4.59 29.43
C LYS A 294 -11.63 -4.19 28.54
N GLN A 295 -10.66 -5.09 28.42
CA GLN A 295 -9.49 -4.94 27.55
C GLN A 295 -9.88 -5.06 26.07
N ARG A 296 -9.40 -4.12 25.25
CA ARG A 296 -9.57 -4.15 23.79
C ARG A 296 -8.38 -4.81 23.10
N VAL A 297 -8.67 -5.69 22.15
CA VAL A 297 -7.64 -6.35 21.34
C VAL A 297 -7.05 -5.38 20.31
N GLN A 298 -5.73 -5.34 20.19
CA GLN A 298 -4.99 -4.54 19.21
C GLN A 298 -4.01 -5.35 18.36
N SER A 299 -3.71 -6.59 18.76
CA SER A 299 -2.76 -7.49 18.11
C SER A 299 -1.37 -6.84 17.99
N LEU A 300 -0.73 -6.92 16.82
CA LEU A 300 0.59 -6.37 16.51
C LEU A 300 0.58 -4.84 16.27
N LEU A 301 -0.59 -4.20 16.24
CA LEU A 301 -0.73 -2.80 15.85
C LEU A 301 -0.80 -1.89 17.08
N THR A 302 -0.50 -0.60 16.89
CA THR A 302 -0.50 0.42 17.95
C THR A 302 -1.88 0.74 18.53
N SER A 303 -2.97 0.34 17.87
CA SER A 303 -4.32 0.58 18.40
C SER A 303 -5.36 -0.41 17.90
N PRO A 304 -6.46 -0.64 18.65
CA PRO A 304 -7.59 -1.44 18.21
C PRO A 304 -8.27 -0.90 16.94
N LEU A 305 -8.29 0.42 16.77
CA LEU A 305 -8.85 1.03 15.55
C LEU A 305 -7.94 0.77 14.33
N GLY A 306 -6.62 0.80 14.53
CA GLY A 306 -5.64 0.44 13.50
C GLY A 306 -5.79 -1.01 13.05
N LEU A 307 -6.00 -1.92 14.00
CA LEU A 307 -6.34 -3.32 13.73
C LEU A 307 -7.60 -3.45 12.88
N ALA A 308 -8.68 -2.81 13.32
CA ALA A 308 -9.95 -2.86 12.63
C ALA A 308 -9.88 -2.28 11.20
N GLU A 309 -9.12 -1.20 11.01
CA GLU A 309 -8.86 -0.61 9.68
C GLU A 309 -8.13 -1.61 8.77
N VAL A 310 -7.04 -2.23 9.23
CA VAL A 310 -6.28 -3.22 8.44
C VAL A 310 -7.14 -4.41 8.04
N LEU A 311 -7.94 -4.94 8.97
CA LEU A 311 -8.81 -6.09 8.69
C LEU A 311 -9.94 -5.70 7.71
N GLY A 312 -10.52 -4.52 7.89
CA GLY A 312 -11.52 -3.98 6.96
C GLY A 312 -10.97 -3.73 5.55
N LEU A 313 -9.73 -3.26 5.43
CA LEU A 313 -9.05 -3.02 4.15
C LEU A 313 -8.60 -4.31 3.44
N ALA A 314 -8.43 -5.40 4.18
CA ALA A 314 -8.14 -6.73 3.65
C ALA A 314 -9.41 -7.44 3.13
N ALA A 315 -10.58 -7.10 3.66
CA ALA A 315 -11.85 -7.75 3.30
C ALA A 315 -12.19 -7.72 1.79
N PRO A 316 -11.98 -6.63 1.03
CA PRO A 316 -12.20 -6.64 -0.42
C PRO A 316 -11.40 -7.72 -1.14
N PHE A 317 -10.17 -7.98 -0.71
CA PHE A 317 -9.32 -9.03 -1.30
C PHE A 317 -9.81 -10.43 -0.96
N ALA A 318 -10.28 -10.64 0.27
CA ALA A 318 -10.90 -11.90 0.67
C ALA A 318 -12.19 -12.17 -0.11
N ILE A 319 -13.09 -11.19 -0.20
CA ILE A 319 -14.30 -11.28 -1.04
C ILE A 319 -13.90 -11.57 -2.49
N HIS A 320 -12.86 -10.89 -3.00
CA HIS A 320 -12.37 -11.12 -4.34
C HIS A 320 -11.94 -12.55 -4.58
N PHE A 321 -11.06 -13.10 -3.75
CA PHE A 321 -10.58 -14.47 -3.95
C PHE A 321 -11.65 -15.53 -3.69
N ALA A 322 -12.65 -15.24 -2.84
CA ALA A 322 -13.80 -16.11 -2.62
C ALA A 322 -14.68 -16.22 -3.88
N VAL A 323 -14.92 -15.11 -4.59
CA VAL A 323 -15.85 -15.03 -5.72
C VAL A 323 -15.16 -15.18 -7.09
N ALA A 324 -13.87 -14.83 -7.20
CA ALA A 324 -13.16 -14.77 -8.47
C ALA A 324 -13.16 -16.12 -9.21
N GLN A 325 -13.46 -16.06 -10.51
CA GLN A 325 -13.37 -17.22 -11.40
C GLN A 325 -11.89 -17.56 -11.63
N GLY A 326 -11.47 -18.78 -11.29
CA GLY A 326 -10.09 -19.24 -11.43
C GLY A 326 -9.27 -19.32 -10.13
N SER A 327 -9.81 -18.86 -9.00
CA SER A 327 -9.17 -19.14 -7.70
C SER A 327 -9.27 -20.63 -7.36
N ARG A 328 -8.18 -21.19 -6.82
CA ARG A 328 -8.14 -22.58 -6.35
C ARG A 328 -9.16 -22.75 -5.21
N LEU A 329 -9.80 -23.91 -5.10
CA LEU A 329 -10.80 -24.19 -4.07
C LEU A 329 -10.25 -23.87 -2.66
N PHE A 330 -9.00 -24.24 -2.39
CA PHE A 330 -8.33 -23.91 -1.13
C PHE A 330 -8.29 -22.39 -0.88
N THR A 331 -7.89 -21.59 -1.86
CA THR A 331 -7.85 -20.12 -1.74
C THR A 331 -9.24 -19.54 -1.50
N ARG A 332 -10.29 -20.11 -2.10
CA ARG A 332 -11.68 -19.70 -1.84
C ARG A 332 -12.10 -19.99 -0.42
N ILE A 333 -11.87 -21.22 0.06
CA ILE A 333 -12.23 -21.64 1.42
C ILE A 333 -11.53 -20.75 2.45
N VAL A 334 -10.21 -20.57 2.29
CA VAL A 334 -9.44 -19.66 3.15
C VAL A 334 -10.07 -18.26 3.09
N SER A 335 -10.27 -17.68 1.91
CA SER A 335 -10.82 -16.32 1.82
C SER A 335 -12.23 -16.17 2.40
N VAL A 336 -13.08 -17.20 2.33
CA VAL A 336 -14.40 -17.22 2.99
C VAL A 336 -14.25 -17.26 4.50
N LEU A 337 -13.34 -18.09 5.04
CA LEU A 337 -13.08 -18.18 6.48
C LEU A 337 -12.47 -16.90 7.07
N TYR A 338 -11.82 -16.08 6.25
CA TYR A 338 -11.26 -14.80 6.68
C TYR A 338 -12.33 -13.84 7.17
N LEU A 339 -13.47 -13.75 6.47
CA LEU A 339 -14.52 -12.79 6.78
C LEU A 339 -15.13 -12.96 8.19
N PRO A 340 -15.58 -14.16 8.61
CA PRO A 340 -16.07 -14.36 9.98
C PRO A 340 -14.95 -14.21 11.02
N LEU A 341 -13.71 -14.62 10.70
CA LEU A 341 -12.57 -14.43 11.61
C LEU A 341 -12.26 -12.95 11.82
N ALA A 342 -12.20 -12.16 10.75
CA ALA A 342 -11.98 -10.73 10.80
C ALA A 342 -13.11 -10.03 11.54
N LEU A 343 -14.36 -10.40 11.28
CA LEU A 343 -15.51 -9.88 12.03
C LEU A 343 -15.40 -10.19 13.52
N TYR A 344 -15.06 -11.43 13.88
CA TYR A 344 -14.85 -11.84 15.27
C TYR A 344 -13.79 -10.97 15.95
N VAL A 345 -12.60 -10.83 15.34
CA VAL A 345 -11.52 -10.00 15.90
C VAL A 345 -11.87 -8.52 15.93
N ILE A 346 -12.63 -8.00 14.96
CA ILE A 346 -13.14 -6.62 14.98
C ILE A 346 -14.08 -6.42 16.17
N LEU A 347 -14.96 -7.38 16.46
CA LEU A 347 -15.84 -7.32 17.64
C LEU A 347 -15.02 -7.34 18.95
N LEU A 348 -13.94 -8.13 19.01
CA LEU A 348 -13.02 -8.15 20.15
C LEU A 348 -12.21 -6.85 20.32
N SER A 349 -11.92 -6.16 19.22
CA SER A 349 -11.28 -4.84 19.24
C SER A 349 -12.24 -3.72 19.68
N ASP A 350 -13.54 -4.02 19.75
CA ASP A 350 -14.62 -3.08 20.09
C ASP A 350 -14.54 -1.81 19.22
N SER A 351 -14.25 -1.99 17.93
CA SER A 351 -14.00 -0.92 16.98
C SER A 351 -15.11 -0.85 15.92
N ARG A 352 -15.97 0.17 16.05
CA ARG A 352 -17.06 0.46 15.10
C ARG A 352 -16.55 0.68 13.69
N LEU A 353 -15.38 1.31 13.59
CA LEU A 353 -14.70 1.57 12.34
C LEU A 353 -14.55 0.28 11.53
N GLY A 354 -14.13 -0.82 12.16
CA GLY A 354 -13.96 -2.09 11.47
C GLY A 354 -15.25 -2.61 10.86
N ILE A 355 -16.37 -2.47 11.57
CA ILE A 355 -17.68 -2.94 11.10
C ILE A 355 -18.13 -2.08 9.91
N VAL A 356 -18.01 -0.75 10.02
CA VAL A 356 -18.35 0.18 8.92
C VAL A 356 -17.49 -0.10 7.69
N VAL A 357 -16.19 -0.31 7.86
CA VAL A 357 -15.27 -0.62 6.75
C VAL A 357 -15.56 -1.99 6.14
N LEU A 358 -15.89 -3.00 6.95
CA LEU A 358 -16.27 -4.34 6.46
C LEU A 358 -17.59 -4.30 5.68
N MET A 359 -18.58 -3.55 6.16
CA MET A 359 -19.84 -3.32 5.45
C MET A 359 -19.59 -2.55 4.15
N GLY A 360 -18.78 -1.49 4.19
CA GLY A 360 -18.35 -0.74 3.02
C GLY A 360 -17.64 -1.63 1.99
N ALA A 361 -16.77 -2.53 2.45
CA ALA A 361 -16.08 -3.51 1.59
C ALA A 361 -17.09 -4.37 0.82
N ALA A 362 -18.07 -4.93 1.52
CA ALA A 362 -19.11 -5.76 0.91
C ALA A 362 -19.97 -4.96 -0.07
N LEU A 363 -20.47 -3.78 0.34
CA LEU A 363 -21.35 -2.95 -0.47
C LEU A 363 -20.67 -2.45 -1.75
N PHE A 364 -19.49 -1.84 -1.62
CA PHE A 364 -18.74 -1.34 -2.79
C PHE A 364 -18.27 -2.48 -3.69
N TYR A 365 -17.85 -3.62 -3.13
CA TYR A 365 -17.47 -4.78 -3.95
C TYR A 365 -18.66 -5.31 -4.75
N VAL A 366 -19.81 -5.53 -4.12
CA VAL A 366 -21.02 -6.02 -4.79
C VAL A 366 -21.46 -5.03 -5.87
N LEU A 367 -21.42 -3.72 -5.62
CA LEU A 367 -21.76 -2.71 -6.62
C LEU A 367 -20.89 -2.81 -7.87
N ILE A 368 -19.56 -2.79 -7.71
CA ILE A 368 -18.66 -2.81 -8.85
C ILE A 368 -18.73 -4.18 -9.54
N TRP A 369 -18.81 -5.28 -8.79
CA TRP A 369 -18.98 -6.63 -9.35
C TRP A 369 -20.29 -6.77 -10.14
N ALA A 370 -21.41 -6.29 -9.62
CA ALA A 370 -22.71 -6.31 -10.30
C ALA A 370 -22.66 -5.47 -11.58
N SER A 371 -22.02 -4.30 -11.53
CA SER A 371 -21.79 -3.43 -12.70
C SER A 371 -20.99 -4.14 -13.78
N LEU A 372 -19.93 -4.87 -13.40
CA LEU A 372 -19.16 -5.71 -14.33
C LEU A 372 -19.98 -6.83 -14.92
N ARG A 373 -20.75 -7.52 -14.07
CA ARG A 373 -21.57 -8.66 -14.49
C ARG A 373 -22.61 -8.21 -15.51
N TRP A 374 -23.29 -7.09 -15.28
CA TRP A 374 -24.28 -6.53 -16.21
C TRP A 374 -23.67 -6.23 -17.59
N ARG A 375 -22.46 -5.67 -17.64
CA ARG A 375 -21.77 -5.40 -18.92
C ARG A 375 -21.20 -6.65 -19.58
N SER A 376 -20.90 -7.69 -18.82
CA SER A 376 -20.36 -8.96 -19.34
C SER A 376 -21.45 -9.89 -19.88
N ASP A 377 -22.60 -9.90 -19.23
CA ASP A 377 -23.69 -10.84 -19.45
C ASP A 377 -25.00 -10.07 -19.54
N GLN A 378 -25.32 -9.57 -20.74
CA GLN A 378 -26.55 -8.79 -21.00
C GLN A 378 -27.83 -9.60 -20.79
N ARG A 379 -27.73 -10.94 -20.70
CA ARG A 379 -28.88 -11.83 -20.42
C ARG A 379 -29.12 -12.00 -18.92
N SER A 380 -28.20 -11.57 -18.06
CA SER A 380 -28.38 -11.64 -16.63
C SER A 380 -29.39 -10.59 -16.17
N LEU A 381 -30.52 -11.01 -15.61
CA LEU A 381 -31.48 -10.13 -14.95
C LEU A 381 -31.01 -9.71 -13.53
N ILE A 382 -30.17 -10.54 -12.90
CA ILE A 382 -29.72 -10.33 -11.52
C ILE A 382 -28.78 -9.12 -11.43
N ALA A 383 -27.84 -8.99 -12.37
CA ALA A 383 -26.86 -7.92 -12.38
C ALA A 383 -27.46 -6.50 -12.47
N PRO A 384 -28.33 -6.17 -13.46
CA PRO A 384 -29.01 -4.88 -13.51
C PRO A 384 -29.91 -4.66 -12.29
N ALA A 385 -30.62 -5.69 -11.82
CA ALA A 385 -31.45 -5.58 -10.62
C ALA A 385 -30.61 -5.18 -9.39
N MET A 386 -29.44 -5.77 -9.17
CA MET A 386 -28.55 -5.40 -8.06
C MET A 386 -28.00 -3.97 -8.18
N VAL A 387 -27.63 -3.52 -9.38
CA VAL A 387 -27.13 -2.15 -9.58
C VAL A 387 -28.23 -1.13 -9.37
N LEU A 388 -29.43 -1.37 -9.91
CA LEU A 388 -30.59 -0.47 -9.76
C LEU A 388 -31.15 -0.48 -8.34
N ALA A 389 -31.09 -1.63 -7.64
CA ALA A 389 -31.47 -1.74 -6.24
C ALA A 389 -30.41 -1.17 -5.28
N TYR A 390 -29.19 -0.88 -5.75
CA TYR A 390 -28.10 -0.44 -4.87
C TYR A 390 -28.44 0.78 -4.01
N PRO A 391 -29.06 1.87 -4.54
CA PRO A 391 -29.49 3.00 -3.70
C PRO A 391 -30.46 2.57 -2.60
N ALA A 392 -31.39 1.66 -2.90
CA ALA A 392 -32.35 1.13 -1.92
C ALA A 392 -31.66 0.22 -0.89
N VAL A 393 -30.70 -0.62 -1.30
CA VAL A 393 -29.89 -1.44 -0.39
C VAL A 393 -29.02 -0.58 0.52
N LEU A 394 -28.39 0.46 -0.03
CA LEU A 394 -27.58 1.40 0.72
C LEU A 394 -28.42 2.18 1.72
N MET A 395 -29.56 2.72 1.28
CA MET A 395 -30.51 3.43 2.14
C MET A 395 -31.10 2.50 3.20
N GLY A 396 -31.48 1.28 2.83
CA GLY A 396 -31.97 0.26 3.74
C GLY A 396 -30.93 -0.13 4.78
N THR A 397 -29.65 -0.27 4.39
CA THR A 397 -28.54 -0.54 5.31
C THR A 397 -28.30 0.64 6.24
N PHE A 398 -28.35 1.87 5.72
CA PHE A 398 -28.25 3.10 6.51
C PHE A 398 -29.39 3.20 7.53
N VAL A 399 -30.64 3.03 7.10
CA VAL A 399 -31.82 3.00 7.98
C VAL A 399 -31.72 1.87 9.00
N ALA A 400 -31.39 0.65 8.57
CA ALA A 400 -31.21 -0.49 9.47
C ALA A 400 -30.15 -0.23 10.54
N SER A 401 -29.12 0.56 10.23
CA SER A 401 -28.13 0.97 11.23
C SER A 401 -28.75 1.79 12.37
N PHE A 402 -29.85 2.52 12.18
CA PHE A 402 -30.54 3.24 13.25
C PHE A 402 -31.55 2.39 14.03
N PHE A 403 -32.18 1.40 13.40
CA PHE A 403 -33.30 0.67 13.99
C PHE A 403 -32.93 -0.72 14.53
N VAL A 404 -32.01 -1.43 13.88
CA VAL A 404 -31.62 -2.79 14.29
C VAL A 404 -30.66 -2.69 15.47
N GLY A 405 -31.08 -3.11 16.67
CA GLY A 405 -30.32 -2.89 17.91
C GLY A 405 -28.87 -3.39 17.89
N PHE A 406 -28.55 -4.46 17.15
CA PHE A 406 -27.18 -4.90 16.94
C PHE A 406 -26.41 -3.94 16.02
N LEU A 407 -26.93 -3.63 14.83
CA LEU A 407 -26.30 -2.70 13.88
C LEU A 407 -26.17 -1.29 14.46
N ARG A 408 -27.17 -0.84 15.23
CA ARG A 408 -27.14 0.43 15.94
C ARG A 408 -26.02 0.49 16.94
N ARG A 409 -25.86 -0.54 17.77
CA ARG A 409 -24.74 -0.61 18.71
C ARG A 409 -23.39 -0.73 17.99
N ALA A 410 -23.34 -1.45 16.89
CA ALA A 410 -22.14 -1.67 16.09
C ALA A 410 -21.66 -0.42 15.33
N VAL A 411 -22.58 0.38 14.77
CA VAL A 411 -22.29 1.55 13.94
C VAL A 411 -22.31 2.84 14.76
N TRP A 412 -23.39 3.08 15.50
CA TRP A 412 -23.63 4.34 16.24
C TRP A 412 -23.27 4.25 17.72
N GLY A 413 -23.31 3.05 18.31
CA GLY A 413 -22.93 2.81 19.69
C GLY A 413 -24.03 2.61 20.71
N SER A 414 -23.60 2.42 21.96
CA SER A 414 -24.41 2.54 23.17
C SER A 414 -24.04 3.80 23.97
N GLY A 415 -24.77 4.08 25.06
CA GLY A 415 -24.55 5.27 25.90
C GLY A 415 -23.11 5.40 26.46
N ALA A 416 -22.40 4.29 26.66
CA ALA A 416 -21.01 4.28 27.14
C ALA A 416 -20.01 4.95 26.19
N GLU A 417 -20.43 5.24 24.96
CA GLU A 417 -19.57 5.77 23.90
C GLU A 417 -20.02 7.11 23.34
N ALA A 418 -21.07 7.67 23.94
CA ALA A 418 -21.41 9.06 23.73
C ALA A 418 -20.21 9.98 24.06
N SER A 419 -19.35 9.58 24.99
CA SER A 419 -18.11 10.28 25.35
C SER A 419 -17.15 10.43 24.16
N SER A 420 -16.90 9.38 23.38
CA SER A 420 -16.01 9.44 22.20
C SER A 420 -16.61 10.26 21.06
N THR A 421 -17.93 10.16 20.84
CA THR A 421 -18.60 11.00 19.84
C THR A 421 -18.56 12.47 20.24
N THR A 422 -18.83 12.77 21.51
CA THR A 422 -18.77 14.14 22.04
C THR A 422 -17.35 14.69 21.97
N ALA A 423 -16.34 13.90 22.36
CA ALA A 423 -14.93 14.29 22.26
C ALA A 423 -14.55 14.69 20.81
N ARG A 424 -15.02 13.96 19.80
CA ARG A 424 -14.79 14.32 18.39
C ARG A 424 -15.49 15.60 17.98
N LEU A 425 -16.73 15.81 18.40
CA LEU A 425 -17.45 17.06 18.15
C LEU A 425 -16.72 18.24 18.81
N THR A 426 -16.27 18.08 20.06
CA THR A 426 -15.45 19.07 20.75
C THR A 426 -14.14 19.34 20.02
N GLN A 427 -13.43 18.30 19.55
CA GLN A 427 -12.21 18.47 18.74
C GLN A 427 -12.48 19.30 17.47
N TRP A 428 -13.62 19.09 16.79
CA TRP A 428 -14.00 19.89 15.63
C TRP A 428 -14.31 21.34 15.99
N GLU A 429 -15.07 21.58 17.06
CA GLU A 429 -15.37 22.94 17.53
C GLU A 429 -14.09 23.68 17.96
N MET A 430 -13.15 22.99 18.61
CA MET A 430 -11.84 23.55 18.94
C MET A 430 -10.98 23.81 17.70
N ALA A 431 -11.01 22.93 16.69
CA ALA A 431 -10.23 23.10 15.46
C ALA A 431 -10.75 24.25 14.58
N LYS A 432 -12.08 24.44 14.53
CA LYS A 432 -12.75 25.41 13.65
C LYS A 432 -12.15 26.83 13.69
N PRO A 433 -11.97 27.52 14.84
CA PRO A 433 -11.37 28.86 14.87
C PRO A 433 -9.92 28.89 14.34
N HIS A 434 -9.16 27.81 14.56
CA HIS A 434 -7.79 27.71 14.04
C HIS A 434 -7.77 27.53 12.52
N LEU A 435 -8.70 26.76 11.96
CA LEU A 435 -8.80 26.55 10.51
C LEU A 435 -9.13 27.84 9.75
N PHE A 436 -10.01 28.67 10.30
CA PHE A 436 -10.37 29.94 9.64
C PHE A 436 -9.34 31.04 9.84
N SER A 437 -8.57 31.01 10.93
CA SER A 437 -7.46 31.96 11.13
C SER A 437 -6.22 31.59 10.33
N HIS A 438 -5.95 30.30 10.11
CA HIS A 438 -4.78 29.81 9.38
C HIS A 438 -5.19 28.77 8.32
N PRO A 439 -5.81 29.19 7.21
CA PRO A 439 -6.35 28.28 6.19
C PRO A 439 -5.30 27.45 5.45
N TRP A 440 -4.03 27.82 5.58
CA TRP A 440 -2.86 27.17 4.97
C TRP A 440 -2.26 26.04 5.83
N GLY A 441 -2.71 25.89 7.09
CA GLY A 441 -2.19 24.92 8.05
C GLY A 441 -1.04 25.45 8.93
N PHE A 442 -0.71 24.68 9.96
CA PHE A 442 0.29 25.00 11.00
C PHE A 442 1.60 24.21 10.83
N GLY A 443 1.70 23.39 9.80
CA GLY A 443 2.85 22.52 9.57
C GLY A 443 2.62 21.09 10.02
N ILE A 444 3.27 20.16 9.31
CA ILE A 444 3.15 18.72 9.55
C ILE A 444 3.50 18.34 11.01
N GLY A 445 2.60 17.62 11.68
CA GLY A 445 2.81 17.17 13.05
C GLY A 445 2.48 18.21 14.14
N GLU A 446 1.88 19.35 13.81
CA GLU A 446 1.44 20.35 14.79
C GLU A 446 -0.04 20.22 15.15
N ALA A 447 -0.87 19.52 14.36
CA ALA A 447 -2.32 19.44 14.54
C ALA A 447 -2.79 19.18 15.99
N ALA A 448 -2.31 18.11 16.62
CA ALA A 448 -2.76 17.73 17.97
C ALA A 448 -2.43 18.79 19.02
N ARG A 449 -1.29 19.47 18.86
CA ARG A 449 -0.88 20.55 19.76
C ARG A 449 -1.69 21.81 19.53
N THR A 450 -1.93 22.17 18.27
CA THR A 450 -2.67 23.40 17.92
C THR A 450 -4.12 23.30 18.35
N VAL A 451 -4.77 22.15 18.16
CA VAL A 451 -6.14 21.94 18.66
C VAL A 451 -6.14 21.91 20.20
N GLY A 452 -5.09 21.37 20.83
CA GLY A 452 -4.93 21.41 22.28
C GLY A 452 -5.90 20.53 23.06
N PHE A 453 -6.66 19.65 22.38
CA PHE A 453 -7.56 18.70 23.03
C PHE A 453 -6.74 17.69 23.85
N ARG A 454 -7.15 17.49 25.11
CA ARG A 454 -6.56 16.51 26.01
C ARG A 454 -7.61 15.51 26.44
N SER A 455 -7.25 14.23 26.42
CA SER A 455 -8.07 13.18 26.99
C SER A 455 -8.18 13.35 28.53
N PRO A 456 -9.13 12.67 29.20
CA PRO A 456 -9.22 12.69 30.66
C PRO A 456 -7.91 12.30 31.37
N ASN A 457 -7.06 11.52 30.69
CA ASN A 457 -5.76 11.08 31.19
C ASN A 457 -4.65 12.13 30.93
N GLY A 458 -5.00 13.34 30.49
CA GLY A 458 -4.08 14.46 30.25
C GLY A 458 -3.25 14.37 28.96
N GLN A 459 -3.39 13.30 28.17
CA GLN A 459 -2.65 13.12 26.92
C GLN A 459 -3.29 13.92 25.78
N MET A 460 -2.44 14.55 24.95
CA MET A 460 -2.90 15.23 23.74
C MET A 460 -3.25 14.21 22.66
N THR A 461 -4.51 14.18 22.25
CA THR A 461 -5.00 13.25 21.24
C THR A 461 -5.87 13.97 20.22
N LEU A 462 -5.85 13.44 19.01
CA LEU A 462 -6.87 13.70 18.00
C LEU A 462 -7.45 12.36 17.62
N ASP A 463 -8.69 12.37 17.12
CA ASP A 463 -9.38 11.15 16.69
C ASP A 463 -9.56 11.09 15.17
N SER A 464 -9.78 12.25 14.51
CA SER A 464 -10.08 12.33 13.08
C SER A 464 -8.86 12.71 12.25
N TYR A 465 -8.56 11.92 11.22
CA TYR A 465 -7.48 12.24 10.29
C TYR A 465 -7.79 13.49 9.46
N TYR A 466 -9.07 13.82 9.27
CA TYR A 466 -9.48 15.00 8.52
C TYR A 466 -9.08 16.28 9.27
N ILE A 467 -9.29 16.30 10.59
CA ILE A 467 -8.81 17.41 11.44
C ILE A 467 -7.28 17.48 11.35
N GLN A 468 -6.57 16.35 11.41
CA GLN A 468 -5.11 16.36 11.26
C GLN A 468 -4.68 16.97 9.93
N LEU A 469 -5.26 16.54 8.81
CA LEU A 469 -4.91 17.05 7.48
C LEU A 469 -5.20 18.55 7.35
N LEU A 470 -6.36 18.99 7.80
CA LEU A 470 -6.78 20.39 7.75
C LEU A 470 -5.86 21.27 8.62
N MET A 471 -5.48 20.79 9.80
CA MET A 471 -4.60 21.52 10.71
C MET A 471 -3.13 21.50 10.26
N ASP A 472 -2.61 20.38 9.76
CA ASP A 472 -1.22 20.24 9.33
C ASP A 472 -0.94 20.92 7.96
N TYR A 473 -1.91 20.85 7.03
CA TYR A 473 -1.71 21.22 5.62
C TYR A 473 -2.77 22.20 5.05
N GLY A 474 -3.72 22.63 5.87
CA GLY A 474 -4.78 23.54 5.44
C GLY A 474 -5.85 22.90 4.55
N PHE A 475 -6.78 23.73 4.08
CA PHE A 475 -7.86 23.30 3.17
C PHE A 475 -7.32 22.76 1.84
N LEU A 476 -6.28 23.40 1.29
CA LEU A 476 -5.66 22.98 0.04
C LEU A 476 -5.03 21.59 0.17
N GLY A 477 -4.24 21.36 1.23
CA GLY A 477 -3.63 20.05 1.48
C GLY A 477 -4.67 18.96 1.68
N PHE A 478 -5.74 19.25 2.43
CA PHE A 478 -6.87 18.34 2.60
C PHE A 478 -7.55 17.96 1.28
N ILE A 479 -7.91 18.95 0.45
CA ILE A 479 -8.57 18.72 -0.85
C ILE A 479 -7.68 17.90 -1.78
N VAL A 480 -6.40 18.27 -1.90
CA VAL A 480 -5.44 17.55 -2.75
C VAL A 480 -5.28 16.11 -2.27
N TYR A 481 -5.12 15.90 -0.95
CA TYR A 481 -4.97 14.57 -0.38
C TYR A 481 -6.21 13.69 -0.63
N MET A 482 -7.42 14.20 -0.41
CA MET A 482 -8.66 13.47 -0.70
C MET A 482 -8.81 13.17 -2.20
N ALA A 483 -8.46 14.14 -3.06
CA ALA A 483 -8.53 13.99 -4.50
C ALA A 483 -7.63 12.86 -5.03
N ILE A 484 -6.47 12.61 -4.41
CA ILE A 484 -5.60 11.47 -4.77
C ILE A 484 -6.37 10.16 -4.70
N PHE A 485 -7.01 9.88 -3.56
CA PHE A 485 -7.67 8.60 -3.32
C PHE A 485 -8.99 8.48 -4.09
N ILE A 486 -9.78 9.56 -4.15
CA ILE A 486 -11.03 9.57 -4.94
C ILE A 486 -10.70 9.32 -6.43
N ARG A 487 -9.69 10.01 -6.99
CA ARG A 487 -9.28 9.80 -8.38
C ARG A 487 -8.74 8.38 -8.59
N ALA A 488 -7.93 7.86 -7.69
CA ALA A 488 -7.38 6.52 -7.81
C ALA A 488 -8.46 5.42 -7.75
N SER A 489 -9.41 5.51 -6.83
CA SER A 489 -10.57 4.64 -6.76
C SER A 489 -11.41 4.71 -8.03
N TRP A 490 -11.65 5.92 -8.54
CA TRP A 490 -12.38 6.12 -9.79
C TRP A 490 -11.65 5.50 -10.99
N VAL A 491 -10.35 5.75 -11.14
CA VAL A 491 -9.54 5.22 -12.26
C VAL A 491 -9.47 3.70 -12.19
N ALA A 492 -9.23 3.13 -11.02
CA ALA A 492 -9.23 1.68 -10.83
C ALA A 492 -10.61 1.08 -11.16
N GLY A 493 -11.68 1.58 -10.54
CA GLY A 493 -13.03 1.08 -10.75
C GLY A 493 -13.50 1.22 -12.21
N SER A 494 -13.30 2.39 -12.83
CA SER A 494 -13.67 2.63 -14.23
C SER A 494 -12.85 1.79 -15.20
N SER A 495 -11.55 1.56 -14.94
CA SER A 495 -10.70 0.69 -15.77
C SER A 495 -11.17 -0.75 -15.73
N VAL A 496 -11.53 -1.26 -14.55
CA VAL A 496 -12.12 -2.59 -14.38
C VAL A 496 -13.43 -2.69 -15.18
N VAL A 497 -14.30 -1.69 -15.08
CA VAL A 497 -15.60 -1.63 -15.79
C VAL A 497 -15.46 -1.49 -17.30
N LYS A 498 -14.42 -0.79 -17.79
CA LYS A 498 -14.20 -0.53 -19.21
C LYS A 498 -13.54 -1.70 -19.93
N TYR A 499 -12.51 -2.29 -19.34
CA TYR A 499 -11.61 -3.21 -20.05
C TYR A 499 -11.74 -4.69 -19.64
N LYS A 500 -12.65 -5.04 -18.71
CA LYS A 500 -12.94 -6.43 -18.31
C LYS A 500 -11.67 -7.23 -17.97
N PRO A 501 -11.06 -7.00 -16.81
CA PRO A 501 -9.78 -7.60 -16.46
C PRO A 501 -9.87 -9.13 -16.39
N THR A 502 -8.76 -9.77 -16.74
CA THR A 502 -8.55 -11.23 -16.65
C THR A 502 -7.24 -11.52 -15.93
N GLY A 503 -7.13 -12.71 -15.32
CA GLY A 503 -5.91 -13.14 -14.64
C GLY A 503 -5.58 -12.30 -13.40
N ASP A 504 -4.34 -11.85 -13.27
CA ASP A 504 -3.86 -11.04 -12.13
C ASP A 504 -4.41 -9.60 -12.12
N LEU A 505 -4.86 -9.10 -13.26
CA LEU A 505 -5.44 -7.75 -13.38
C LEU A 505 -6.78 -7.61 -12.64
N THR A 506 -7.42 -8.73 -12.27
CA THR A 506 -8.67 -8.69 -11.50
C THR A 506 -8.48 -8.12 -10.10
N ILE A 507 -7.24 -8.12 -9.58
CA ILE A 507 -6.86 -7.49 -8.29
C ILE A 507 -7.07 -5.97 -8.28
N LEU A 508 -7.22 -5.34 -9.45
CA LEU A 508 -7.57 -3.92 -9.54
C LEU A 508 -8.96 -3.63 -8.90
N LEU A 509 -9.89 -4.59 -8.94
CA LEU A 509 -11.21 -4.47 -8.32
C LEU A 509 -11.14 -4.31 -6.78
N PRO A 510 -10.54 -5.24 -6.02
CA PRO A 510 -10.42 -5.08 -4.57
C PRO A 510 -9.54 -3.89 -4.18
N ILE A 511 -8.55 -3.49 -4.99
CA ILE A 511 -7.80 -2.25 -4.77
C ILE A 511 -8.72 -1.03 -4.83
N ALA A 512 -9.58 -0.93 -5.86
CA ALA A 512 -10.53 0.19 -5.99
C ALA A 512 -11.42 0.31 -4.74
N VAL A 513 -11.97 -0.83 -4.29
CA VAL A 513 -12.84 -0.91 -3.11
C VAL A 513 -12.08 -0.55 -1.82
N ALA A 514 -10.88 -1.08 -1.63
CA ALA A 514 -10.06 -0.79 -0.45
C ALA A 514 -9.70 0.70 -0.36
N LEU A 515 -9.40 1.34 -1.48
CA LEU A 515 -9.15 2.79 -1.53
C LEU A 515 -10.41 3.61 -1.18
N MET A 516 -11.60 3.19 -1.62
CA MET A 516 -12.86 3.86 -1.23
C MET A 516 -13.11 3.71 0.27
N ASN A 517 -12.92 2.50 0.79
CA ASN A 517 -13.02 2.20 2.21
C ASN A 517 -12.05 2.99 3.07
N PHE A 518 -10.83 3.21 2.59
CA PHE A 518 -9.84 4.03 3.27
C PHE A 518 -10.33 5.47 3.47
N VAL A 519 -10.93 6.08 2.43
CA VAL A 519 -11.47 7.45 2.53
C VAL A 519 -12.56 7.52 3.62
N VAL A 520 -13.46 6.52 3.65
CA VAL A 520 -14.50 6.40 4.69
C VAL A 520 -13.87 6.21 6.07
N ALA A 521 -12.85 5.36 6.19
CA ALA A 521 -12.20 5.08 7.47
C ALA A 521 -11.53 6.34 8.07
N LYS A 522 -10.90 7.16 7.24
CA LYS A 522 -10.19 8.37 7.67
C LYS A 522 -11.08 9.51 8.17
N MET A 523 -12.40 9.45 7.92
CA MET A 523 -13.35 10.36 8.56
C MET A 523 -13.29 10.25 10.09
N VAL A 524 -13.09 9.02 10.60
CA VAL A 524 -13.28 8.69 12.02
C VAL A 524 -11.96 8.36 12.72
N PHE A 525 -10.88 8.09 11.97
CA PHE A 525 -9.66 7.54 12.55
C PHE A 525 -8.35 8.11 12.01
N ILE A 526 -7.56 8.66 12.92
CA ILE A 526 -6.24 9.23 12.76
C ILE A 526 -5.14 8.23 13.14
N LEU A 527 -4.61 7.51 12.16
CA LEU A 527 -3.39 6.75 12.36
C LEU A 527 -2.59 6.63 11.06
N ASP A 528 -1.33 7.04 11.16
CA ASP A 528 -0.39 7.07 10.05
C ASP A 528 0.18 5.69 9.72
N SER A 529 0.17 4.75 10.67
CA SER A 529 0.86 3.46 10.55
C SER A 529 0.44 2.64 9.33
N ASN A 530 -0.83 2.72 8.92
CA ASN A 530 -1.39 1.92 7.84
C ASN A 530 -1.31 2.60 6.47
N HIS A 531 -0.86 3.85 6.39
CA HIS A 531 -0.75 4.57 5.13
C HIS A 531 0.20 3.93 4.10
N PRO A 532 1.34 3.30 4.46
CA PRO A 532 2.17 2.64 3.46
C PRO A 532 1.38 1.62 2.63
N LEU A 533 0.52 0.81 3.25
CA LEU A 533 -0.34 -0.15 2.55
C LEU A 533 -1.19 0.54 1.47
N ILE A 534 -1.75 1.70 1.80
CA ILE A 534 -2.64 2.44 0.91
C ILE A 534 -1.87 3.11 -0.22
N PHE A 535 -0.67 3.61 0.03
CA PHE A 535 0.21 4.12 -1.01
C PHE A 535 0.74 2.99 -1.92
N MET A 536 0.88 1.75 -1.42
CA MET A 536 1.11 0.58 -2.28
C MET A 536 -0.08 0.34 -3.22
N MET A 537 -1.30 0.36 -2.68
CA MET A 537 -2.54 0.22 -3.45
C MET A 537 -2.70 1.33 -4.49
N LEU A 538 -2.31 2.56 -4.15
CA LEU A 538 -2.33 3.71 -5.05
C LEU A 538 -1.39 3.51 -6.25
N GLY A 539 -0.15 3.05 -6.00
CA GLY A 539 0.78 2.71 -7.07
C GLY A 539 0.31 1.50 -7.90
N GLY A 540 -0.29 0.50 -7.24
CA GLY A 540 -0.91 -0.64 -7.90
C GLY A 540 -2.10 -0.28 -8.78
N ALA A 541 -2.93 0.67 -8.36
CA ALA A 541 -4.05 1.16 -9.14
C ALA A 541 -3.60 1.74 -10.49
N LEU A 542 -2.55 2.57 -10.50
CA LEU A 542 -1.96 3.11 -11.73
C LEU A 542 -1.33 2.02 -12.60
N ALA A 543 -0.46 1.19 -12.01
CA ALA A 543 0.27 0.16 -12.73
C ALA A 543 -0.65 -0.87 -13.39
N LEU A 544 -1.64 -1.37 -12.65
CA LEU A 544 -2.59 -2.37 -13.15
C LEU A 544 -3.58 -1.75 -14.16
N SER A 545 -4.01 -0.50 -13.97
CA SER A 545 -4.85 0.20 -14.96
C SER A 545 -4.12 0.40 -16.28
N TRP A 546 -2.83 0.77 -16.24
CA TRP A 546 -1.98 0.87 -17.41
C TRP A 546 -1.80 -0.48 -18.12
N ARG A 547 -1.47 -1.55 -17.38
CA ARG A 547 -1.35 -2.91 -17.96
C ARG A 547 -2.66 -3.35 -18.61
N LEU A 548 -3.79 -3.10 -17.95
CA LEU A 548 -5.11 -3.46 -18.45
C LEU A 548 -5.46 -2.71 -19.74
N LYS A 549 -5.17 -1.41 -19.80
CA LYS A 549 -5.34 -0.60 -21.02
C LYS A 549 -4.45 -1.13 -22.16
N ASN A 550 -3.17 -1.37 -21.90
CA ASN A 550 -2.25 -1.87 -22.93
C ASN A 550 -2.63 -3.25 -23.45
N LYS A 551 -3.10 -4.14 -22.56
CA LYS A 551 -3.62 -5.46 -22.94
C LYS A 551 -4.82 -5.32 -23.88
N ALA A 552 -5.80 -4.49 -23.52
CA ALA A 552 -6.97 -4.25 -24.36
C ALA A 552 -6.60 -3.64 -25.72
N GLU A 553 -5.63 -2.71 -25.76
CA GLU A 553 -5.13 -2.13 -27.02
C GLU A 553 -4.36 -3.15 -27.88
N ALA A 554 -3.59 -4.04 -27.27
CA ALA A 554 -2.89 -5.11 -27.98
C ALA A 554 -3.88 -6.11 -28.60
N GLU A 555 -4.90 -6.51 -27.83
CA GLU A 555 -6.00 -7.38 -28.30
C GLU A 555 -6.76 -6.72 -29.46
N ALA A 556 -7.06 -5.42 -29.38
CA ALA A 556 -7.73 -4.67 -30.44
C ALA A 556 -6.90 -4.57 -31.74
N ARG A 557 -5.56 -4.63 -31.65
CA ARG A 557 -4.65 -4.63 -32.81
C ARG A 557 -4.40 -6.03 -33.39
N GLY A 558 -4.98 -7.08 -32.81
CA GLY A 558 -4.70 -8.47 -33.19
C GLY A 558 -3.25 -8.90 -32.92
N ALA A 559 -2.52 -8.16 -32.09
CA ALA A 559 -1.15 -8.53 -31.72
C ALA A 559 -1.19 -9.70 -30.73
N PRO A 560 -0.28 -10.68 -30.83
CA PRO A 560 -0.19 -11.74 -29.84
C PRO A 560 0.10 -11.12 -28.48
N VAL A 561 -0.83 -11.33 -27.54
CA VAL A 561 -0.66 -10.89 -26.15
C VAL A 561 0.45 -11.74 -25.54
N GLY A 562 1.63 -11.15 -25.33
CA GLY A 562 2.71 -11.80 -24.59
C GLY A 562 2.21 -12.15 -23.18
N ALA A 563 2.13 -13.46 -22.89
CA ALA A 563 1.66 -14.00 -21.62
C ALA A 563 2.63 -13.74 -20.47
#